data_AF-A0A120A4H3-F1
#
_entry.id   AF-A0A120A4H3-F1
#
_cell.length_a   1.000
_cell.length_b   1.000
_cell.length_c   1.000
_cell.angle_alpha   90.00
_cell.angle_beta   90.00
_cell.angle_gamma   90.00
#
_symmetry.space_group_name_H-M   'P 1'
#
loop_
_entity.id
_entity.type
_entity.pdbx_description
1 polymer ?
#
loop_
_entity_poly.entity_id
_entity_poly.type
_entity_poly.pdbx_seq_one_letter_code
_entity_poly.pdbx_strand_id
1 'polypeptide(L)'
;MSNNLLSPTDHLQRQELLLRMEYEFEKEEFKRQTETMGIARKVKRGLCWYPATPGRSYYNSLNQLVIEITHTEDTDIEHNFEFGRPVCFFRKGYDEKITYFNSIGTISYANETRMVVAMPGAGAILEVQSAENLGVQLYFDETSYRTMFEALSDVIRAKGNRLAELRDIMLGTLKPGFRELYPVRFPWLNSTQENAVNKVLNSRDVSIVHGPPGTGKTTTLVEAIYETLHREPQVLVCAQSNTAVDWICEKLVDRGVNVLRIGNPTRVNDKMLSFTYERRFEGHPAYSELWSIRKAMREMGGKHRGSYEERESARNRMSRLRDRATQLEIQINADLFDNAHVIASTLVSSNHRILNGRHFGTLFIDEAAQALEAACWIAIRKADRVVLAGDHCQLPPTIKCYEAARGGLECTLMERVVANKPSTVSLLKVQYRMHEDIMKFPSQWFYNGELQAAPEIRYRGILDWDTPINWIDTSDMDFKEEFIGETFGRINKAEADLLLQELKAYIDRIGGKRMLEERIDFGIISPYKAQVQYLRNKIKASGSLKPYRSLLTVNTVDGFQGQERDVIFISLVRANEDGQIGFLNDLRRMNVAITRARMKLVILGEAETMKRHKFYKELIEYIHTIT
;
A
#
# COMPACT_ATOMS: atom_id res chain seq x y z
N MET A 1 7.39 -2.35 33.37
CA MET A 1 6.12 -3.02 33.74
C MET A 1 6.27 -4.49 33.43
N SER A 2 5.92 -5.35 34.37
CA SER A 2 6.01 -6.81 34.25
C SER A 2 5.24 -7.32 33.02
N ASN A 3 5.94 -7.87 32.04
CA ASN A 3 5.35 -8.56 30.88
C ASN A 3 4.75 -9.89 31.36
N ASN A 4 3.54 -9.85 31.92
CA ASN A 4 2.67 -11.03 31.81
C ASN A 4 2.32 -11.14 30.33
N LEU A 5 2.99 -12.07 29.62
CA LEU A 5 2.61 -12.45 28.27
C LEU A 5 1.15 -12.91 28.33
N LEU A 6 0.25 -12.05 27.85
CA LEU A 6 -1.13 -12.43 27.53
C LEU A 6 -1.07 -13.72 26.71
N SER A 7 -2.01 -14.64 26.96
CA SER A 7 -2.11 -15.80 26.08
C SER A 7 -2.33 -15.32 24.64
N PRO A 8 -1.91 -16.08 23.61
CA PRO A 8 -2.13 -15.68 22.22
C PRO A 8 -3.59 -15.34 21.93
N THR A 9 -4.54 -16.04 22.56
CA THR A 9 -5.97 -15.78 22.44
C THR A 9 -6.40 -14.48 23.12
N ASP A 10 -5.92 -14.16 24.32
CA ASP A 10 -6.27 -12.91 25.01
C ASP A 10 -5.69 -11.69 24.27
N HIS A 11 -4.49 -11.84 23.71
CA HIS A 11 -3.89 -10.83 22.86
C HIS A 11 -4.75 -10.57 21.61
N LEU A 12 -5.21 -11.63 20.92
CA LEU A 12 -6.06 -11.48 19.74
C LEU A 12 -7.45 -10.90 20.07
N GLN A 13 -8.03 -11.23 21.22
CA GLN A 13 -9.26 -10.60 21.70
C GLN A 13 -9.07 -9.10 21.95
N ARG A 14 -7.92 -8.70 22.52
CA ARG A 14 -7.56 -7.29 22.66
C ARG A 14 -7.39 -6.62 21.29
N GLN A 15 -6.76 -7.28 20.32
CA GLN A 15 -6.65 -6.75 18.95
C GLN A 15 -8.02 -6.58 18.29
N GLU A 16 -8.96 -7.51 18.52
CA GLU A 16 -10.34 -7.39 18.03
C GLU A 16 -11.04 -6.15 18.60
N LEU A 17 -10.86 -5.86 19.90
CA LEU A 17 -11.41 -4.67 20.55
C LEU A 17 -10.82 -3.38 19.96
N LEU A 18 -9.49 -3.32 19.82
CA LEU A 18 -8.82 -2.15 19.26
C LEU A 18 -9.21 -1.91 17.79
N LEU A 19 -9.34 -2.99 17.01
CA LEU A 19 -9.82 -2.92 15.63
C LEU A 19 -11.27 -2.42 15.56
N ARG A 20 -12.11 -2.79 16.53
CA ARG A 20 -13.48 -2.27 16.64
C ARG A 20 -13.50 -0.77 16.95
N MET A 21 -12.64 -0.31 17.85
CA MET A 21 -12.48 1.13 18.12
C MET A 21 -12.06 1.91 16.86
N GLU A 22 -11.10 1.39 16.10
CA GLU A 22 -10.69 1.98 14.83
C GLU A 22 -11.87 2.02 13.83
N TYR A 23 -12.57 0.90 13.67
CA TYR A 23 -13.73 0.79 12.79
C TYR A 23 -14.82 1.81 13.12
N GLU A 24 -15.21 1.92 14.38
CA GLU A 24 -16.24 2.86 14.84
C GLU A 24 -15.79 4.31 14.63
N PHE A 25 -14.54 4.62 14.95
CA PHE A 25 -13.96 5.94 14.74
C PHE A 25 -13.92 6.33 13.26
N GLU A 26 -13.43 5.44 12.38
CA GLU A 26 -13.40 5.69 10.94
C GLU A 26 -14.80 5.87 10.35
N LYS A 27 -15.76 5.07 10.81
CA LYS A 27 -17.15 5.16 10.36
C LYS A 27 -17.80 6.49 10.76
N GLU A 28 -17.59 6.93 11.99
CA GLU A 28 -18.06 8.22 12.46
C GLU A 28 -17.38 9.39 11.74
N GLU A 29 -16.06 9.34 11.59
CA GLU A 29 -15.30 10.35 10.85
C GLU A 29 -15.78 10.44 9.40
N PHE A 30 -15.99 9.31 8.74
CA PHE A 30 -16.52 9.27 7.39
C PHE A 30 -17.92 9.92 7.31
N LYS A 31 -18.79 9.64 8.28
CA LYS A 31 -20.13 10.24 8.36
C LYS A 31 -20.04 11.76 8.53
N ARG A 32 -19.26 12.23 9.51
CA ARG A 32 -19.04 13.67 9.76
C ARG A 32 -18.47 14.37 8.53
N GLN A 33 -17.46 13.79 7.89
CA GLN A 33 -16.85 14.34 6.67
C GLN A 33 -17.83 14.36 5.50
N THR A 34 -18.69 13.35 5.38
CA THR A 34 -19.67 13.28 4.29
C THR A 34 -20.80 14.31 4.46
N GLU A 35 -21.21 14.57 5.70
CA GLU A 35 -22.28 15.53 6.07
C GLU A 35 -21.81 17.00 6.05
N THR A 36 -20.59 17.27 6.50
CA THR A 36 -20.08 18.65 6.67
C THR A 36 -19.33 19.19 5.45
N MET A 37 -18.82 18.32 4.58
CA MET A 37 -17.94 18.71 3.48
C MET A 37 -18.71 18.95 2.19
N GLY A 38 -18.67 20.18 1.68
CA GLY A 38 -19.23 20.51 0.37
C GLY A 38 -18.53 19.77 -0.79
N ILE A 39 -19.24 19.57 -1.90
CA ILE A 39 -18.77 18.80 -3.08
C ILE A 39 -17.44 19.32 -3.59
N ALA A 40 -17.28 20.63 -3.78
CA ALA A 40 -16.05 21.22 -4.30
C ALA A 40 -14.81 20.86 -3.44
N ARG A 41 -14.98 20.74 -2.12
CA ARG A 41 -13.90 20.32 -1.23
C ARG A 41 -13.64 18.81 -1.29
N LYS A 42 -14.68 18.01 -1.53
CA LYS A 42 -14.56 16.55 -1.76
C LYS A 42 -13.82 16.26 -3.08
N VAL A 43 -14.14 16.98 -4.16
CA VAL A 43 -13.46 16.87 -5.47
C VAL A 43 -11.98 17.23 -5.32
N LYS A 44 -11.67 18.39 -4.70
CA LYS A 44 -10.28 18.82 -4.44
C LYS A 44 -9.47 17.86 -3.57
N ARG A 45 -10.12 16.99 -2.79
CA ARG A 45 -9.47 15.95 -1.97
C ARG A 45 -9.42 14.58 -2.67
N GLY A 46 -9.89 14.48 -3.91
CA GLY A 46 -9.92 13.24 -4.65
C GLY A 46 -10.90 12.20 -4.10
N LEU A 47 -11.93 12.64 -3.35
CA LEU A 47 -12.91 11.74 -2.71
C LEU A 47 -14.19 11.54 -3.54
N CYS A 48 -14.37 12.37 -4.56
CA CYS A 48 -15.60 12.51 -5.31
C CYS A 48 -15.31 12.95 -6.75
N TRP A 49 -16.09 12.47 -7.71
CA TRP A 49 -16.22 13.08 -9.03
C TRP A 49 -17.58 13.76 -9.15
N TYR A 50 -17.57 15.03 -9.55
CA TYR A 50 -18.76 15.80 -9.86
C TYR A 50 -18.39 16.97 -10.80
N PRO A 51 -19.07 17.15 -11.94
CA PRO A 51 -20.11 16.27 -12.48
C PRO A 51 -19.53 14.94 -12.97
N ALA A 52 -20.29 13.85 -12.79
CA ALA A 52 -19.99 12.53 -13.34
C ALA A 52 -21.04 12.17 -14.40
N THR A 53 -20.61 11.52 -15.49
CA THR A 53 -21.48 11.14 -16.60
C THR A 53 -21.60 9.62 -16.68
N PRO A 54 -22.82 9.06 -16.56
CA PRO A 54 -23.04 7.63 -16.72
C PRO A 54 -22.96 7.24 -18.19
N GLY A 55 -22.23 6.16 -18.47
CA GLY A 55 -22.08 5.55 -19.78
C GLY A 55 -22.92 4.27 -19.92
N ARG A 56 -22.42 3.35 -20.75
CA ARG A 56 -23.06 2.06 -20.98
C ARG A 56 -22.96 1.15 -19.76
N SER A 57 -23.95 0.27 -19.62
CA SER A 57 -23.93 -0.85 -18.68
C SER A 57 -23.76 -2.17 -19.41
N TYR A 58 -23.05 -3.11 -18.80
CA TYR A 58 -22.80 -4.44 -19.38
C TYR A 58 -22.41 -5.43 -18.28
N TYR A 59 -22.33 -6.72 -18.63
CA TYR A 59 -21.76 -7.74 -17.75
C TYR A 59 -20.27 -7.90 -18.05
N ASN A 60 -19.42 -7.80 -17.04
CA ASN A 60 -17.98 -8.01 -17.18
C ASN A 60 -17.61 -9.51 -17.27
N SER A 61 -16.32 -9.81 -17.37
CA SER A 61 -15.81 -11.19 -17.45
C SER A 61 -16.20 -12.06 -16.25
N LEU A 62 -16.32 -11.44 -15.08
CA LEU A 62 -16.77 -12.07 -13.83
C LEU A 62 -18.29 -12.18 -13.69
N ASN A 63 -19.05 -11.92 -14.76
CA ASN A 63 -20.51 -11.92 -14.77
C ASN A 63 -21.14 -10.96 -13.74
N GLN A 64 -20.43 -9.89 -13.40
CA GLN A 64 -20.94 -8.79 -12.59
C GLN A 64 -21.53 -7.75 -13.52
N LEU A 65 -22.69 -7.22 -13.14
CA LEU A 65 -23.32 -6.12 -13.85
C LEU A 65 -22.57 -4.82 -13.49
N VAL A 66 -21.97 -4.17 -14.49
CA VAL A 66 -21.16 -2.96 -14.31
C VAL A 66 -21.73 -1.77 -15.08
N ILE A 67 -21.40 -0.56 -14.64
CA ILE A 67 -21.66 0.70 -15.33
C ILE A 67 -20.35 1.47 -15.54
N GLU A 68 -20.16 2.02 -16.73
CA GLU A 68 -19.08 2.98 -17.01
C GLU A 68 -19.46 4.36 -16.51
N ILE A 69 -18.54 5.03 -15.83
CA ILE A 69 -18.67 6.41 -15.36
C ILE A 69 -17.48 7.19 -15.90
N THR A 70 -17.73 8.37 -16.45
CA THR A 70 -16.70 9.28 -16.95
C THR A 70 -16.83 10.64 -16.30
N HIS A 71 -15.77 11.44 -16.31
CA HIS A 71 -15.83 12.85 -15.97
C HIS A 71 -14.95 13.64 -16.94
N THR A 72 -15.29 14.91 -17.16
CA THR A 72 -14.59 15.80 -18.11
C THR A 72 -13.99 17.05 -17.46
N GLU A 73 -14.25 17.27 -16.17
CA GLU A 73 -13.79 18.44 -15.40
C GLU A 73 -12.79 18.01 -14.31
N ASP A 74 -11.84 18.87 -13.96
CA ASP A 74 -10.88 18.60 -12.87
C ASP A 74 -10.00 17.35 -13.10
N THR A 75 -9.72 16.99 -14.36
CA THR A 75 -8.87 15.83 -14.71
C THR A 75 -7.43 15.94 -14.18
N ASP A 76 -6.97 17.16 -13.87
CA ASP A 76 -5.68 17.42 -13.24
C ASP A 76 -5.66 17.11 -11.72
N ILE A 77 -6.80 16.80 -11.11
CA ILE A 77 -6.91 16.47 -9.69
C ILE A 77 -6.77 14.97 -9.49
N GLU A 78 -5.69 14.57 -8.82
CA GLU A 78 -5.51 13.18 -8.39
C GLU A 78 -6.67 12.72 -7.49
N HIS A 79 -7.23 11.56 -7.82
CA HIS A 79 -8.33 10.95 -7.08
C HIS A 79 -7.89 9.69 -6.32
N ASN A 80 -8.62 9.34 -5.27
CA ASN A 80 -8.34 8.18 -4.41
C ASN A 80 -9.17 6.94 -4.79
N PHE A 81 -9.83 6.95 -5.96
CA PHE A 81 -10.57 5.79 -6.48
C PHE A 81 -9.60 4.68 -6.89
N GLU A 82 -9.76 3.50 -6.29
CA GLU A 82 -8.92 2.32 -6.53
C GLU A 82 -9.78 1.07 -6.66
N PHE A 83 -9.25 0.04 -7.31
CA PHE A 83 -9.90 -1.26 -7.42
C PHE A 83 -10.33 -1.81 -6.06
N GLY A 84 -11.55 -2.34 -5.99
CA GLY A 84 -12.13 -2.93 -4.79
C GLY A 84 -12.74 -1.92 -3.81
N ARG A 85 -12.50 -0.62 -3.98
CA ARG A 85 -13.08 0.39 -3.08
C ARG A 85 -14.59 0.54 -3.34
N PRO A 86 -15.41 0.63 -2.27
CA PRO A 86 -16.83 0.88 -2.42
C PRO A 86 -17.10 2.35 -2.77
N VAL A 87 -18.14 2.58 -3.55
CA VAL A 87 -18.61 3.91 -3.96
C VAL A 87 -20.11 4.01 -3.81
N CYS A 88 -20.59 5.21 -3.52
CA CYS A 88 -22.00 5.57 -3.59
C CYS A 88 -22.20 6.66 -4.65
N PHE A 89 -23.33 6.56 -5.34
CA PHE A 89 -23.77 7.59 -6.28
C PHE A 89 -24.71 8.57 -5.58
N PHE A 90 -24.75 9.79 -6.07
CA PHE A 90 -25.65 10.82 -5.58
C PHE A 90 -26.09 11.75 -6.71
N ARG A 91 -27.19 12.47 -6.47
CA ARG A 91 -27.63 13.59 -7.32
C ARG A 91 -27.59 14.90 -6.54
N LYS A 92 -27.20 15.98 -7.20
CA LYS A 92 -27.29 17.35 -6.66
C LYS A 92 -28.57 18.01 -7.18
N GLY A 93 -29.49 18.34 -6.28
CA GLY A 93 -30.69 19.11 -6.60
C GLY A 93 -30.38 20.57 -6.94
N TYR A 94 -31.33 21.27 -7.57
CA TYR A 94 -31.22 22.70 -7.86
C TYR A 94 -31.15 23.57 -6.59
N ASP A 95 -31.58 23.04 -5.45
CA ASP A 95 -31.48 23.63 -4.11
C ASP A 95 -30.12 23.34 -3.42
N GLU A 96 -29.15 22.84 -4.19
CA GLU A 96 -27.84 22.37 -3.75
C GLU A 96 -27.84 21.17 -2.78
N LYS A 97 -28.99 20.57 -2.47
CA LYS A 97 -29.05 19.41 -1.59
C LYS A 97 -28.59 18.15 -2.31
N ILE A 98 -27.83 17.34 -1.59
CA ILE A 98 -27.30 16.06 -2.06
C ILE A 98 -28.25 14.95 -1.62
N THR A 99 -28.72 14.15 -2.57
CA THR A 99 -29.44 12.91 -2.28
C THR A 99 -28.60 11.73 -2.72
N TYR A 100 -28.13 10.92 -1.77
CA TYR A 100 -27.39 9.69 -2.05
C TYR A 100 -28.34 8.57 -2.46
N PHE A 101 -27.90 7.73 -3.38
CA PHE A 101 -28.61 6.50 -3.73
C PHE A 101 -28.32 5.41 -2.71
N ASN A 102 -29.29 4.50 -2.52
CA ASN A 102 -29.17 3.43 -1.54
C ASN A 102 -28.21 2.31 -1.98
N SER A 103 -27.92 2.25 -3.29
CA SER A 103 -27.10 1.19 -3.87
C SER A 103 -25.61 1.54 -3.77
N ILE A 104 -24.84 0.66 -3.15
CA ILE A 104 -23.37 0.75 -3.09
C ILE A 104 -22.80 -0.05 -4.25
N GLY A 105 -21.91 0.58 -5.01
CA GLY A 105 -21.12 -0.07 -6.05
C GLY A 105 -19.70 -0.37 -5.58
N THR A 106 -18.99 -1.23 -6.31
CA THR A 106 -17.57 -1.53 -6.07
C THR A 106 -16.77 -1.21 -7.32
N ILE A 107 -15.68 -0.46 -7.16
CA ILE A 107 -14.81 -0.10 -8.27
C ILE A 107 -14.15 -1.36 -8.83
N SER A 108 -14.45 -1.66 -10.10
CA SER A 108 -13.80 -2.72 -10.86
C SER A 108 -12.62 -2.19 -11.67
N TYR A 109 -12.60 -0.90 -11.99
CA TYR A 109 -11.52 -0.26 -12.71
C TYR A 109 -11.62 1.25 -12.52
N ALA A 110 -10.49 1.95 -12.37
CA ALA A 110 -10.47 3.41 -12.37
C ALA A 110 -9.16 3.89 -13.00
N ASN A 111 -9.26 4.92 -13.84
CA ASN A 111 -8.16 5.74 -14.31
C ASN A 111 -8.56 7.22 -14.23
N GLU A 112 -7.71 8.11 -14.72
CA GLU A 112 -7.89 9.56 -14.63
C GLU A 112 -9.25 10.06 -15.11
N THR A 113 -9.87 9.46 -16.14
CA THR A 113 -11.10 10.00 -16.76
C THR A 113 -12.27 9.02 -16.78
N ARG A 114 -12.01 7.74 -16.48
CA ARG A 114 -12.97 6.64 -16.61
C ARG A 114 -12.89 5.70 -15.44
N MET A 115 -14.06 5.35 -14.92
CA MET A 115 -14.27 4.35 -13.89
C MET A 115 -15.29 3.32 -14.37
N VAL A 116 -15.12 2.07 -13.95
CA VAL A 116 -16.10 0.99 -14.12
C VAL A 116 -16.50 0.53 -12.73
N VAL A 117 -17.79 0.60 -12.43
CA VAL A 117 -18.35 0.27 -11.12
C VAL A 117 -19.24 -0.98 -11.25
N ALA A 118 -18.94 -2.02 -10.48
CA ALA A 118 -19.82 -3.17 -10.30
C ALA A 118 -21.01 -2.77 -9.41
N MET A 119 -22.21 -3.02 -9.91
CA MET A 119 -23.47 -2.60 -9.31
C MET A 119 -24.27 -3.81 -8.80
N PRO A 120 -25.06 -3.67 -7.72
CA PRO A 120 -25.79 -4.78 -7.11
C PRO A 120 -26.92 -5.32 -8.00
N GLY A 121 -27.42 -4.55 -8.96
CA GLY A 121 -28.47 -5.00 -9.87
C GLY A 121 -28.91 -3.95 -10.89
N ALA A 122 -29.80 -4.35 -11.80
CA ALA A 122 -30.27 -3.51 -12.91
C ALA A 122 -31.04 -2.27 -12.44
N GLY A 123 -31.80 -2.37 -11.34
CA GLY A 123 -32.51 -1.22 -10.78
C GLY A 123 -31.56 -0.10 -10.33
N ALA A 124 -30.43 -0.47 -9.70
CA ALA A 124 -29.41 0.48 -9.29
C ALA A 124 -28.74 1.17 -10.49
N ILE A 125 -28.53 0.45 -11.59
CA ILE A 125 -28.00 1.02 -12.84
C ILE A 125 -28.99 2.01 -13.44
N LEU A 126 -30.27 1.66 -13.50
CA LEU A 126 -31.30 2.54 -14.05
C LEU A 126 -31.41 3.85 -13.24
N GLU A 127 -31.32 3.76 -11.92
CA GLU A 127 -31.28 4.93 -11.03
C GLU A 127 -30.09 5.84 -11.34
N VAL A 128 -28.89 5.28 -11.55
CA VAL A 128 -27.69 6.04 -11.91
C VAL A 128 -27.76 6.64 -13.32
N GLN A 129 -28.25 5.88 -14.31
CA GLN A 129 -28.34 6.34 -15.69
C GLN A 129 -29.41 7.42 -15.92
N SER A 130 -30.47 7.41 -15.11
CA SER A 130 -31.55 8.41 -15.18
C SER A 130 -31.27 9.67 -14.36
N ALA A 131 -30.15 9.72 -13.64
CA ALA A 131 -29.81 10.84 -12.77
C ALA A 131 -29.29 12.05 -13.55
N GLU A 132 -29.96 13.19 -13.40
CA GLU A 132 -29.40 14.50 -13.73
C GLU A 132 -28.46 14.97 -12.62
N ASN A 133 -27.40 15.71 -12.97
CA ASN A 133 -26.39 16.20 -12.03
C ASN A 133 -25.80 15.08 -11.13
N LEU A 134 -25.41 13.97 -11.76
CA LEU A 134 -24.84 12.82 -11.10
C LEU A 134 -23.45 13.15 -10.51
N GLY A 135 -23.19 12.62 -9.33
CA GLY A 135 -21.85 12.50 -8.76
C GLY A 135 -21.61 11.11 -8.19
N VAL A 136 -20.35 10.80 -7.96
CA VAL A 136 -19.91 9.54 -7.36
C VAL A 136 -18.87 9.83 -6.29
N GLN A 137 -19.03 9.22 -5.11
CA GLN A 137 -18.18 9.43 -3.95
C GLN A 137 -17.68 8.09 -3.41
N LEU A 138 -16.45 8.07 -2.87
CA LEU A 138 -15.96 6.96 -2.07
C LEU A 138 -16.87 6.69 -0.86
N TYR A 139 -17.18 5.42 -0.63
CA TYR A 139 -17.94 4.97 0.53
C TYR A 139 -17.02 4.39 1.61
N PHE A 140 -17.54 4.24 2.83
CA PHE A 140 -16.80 3.60 3.91
C PHE A 140 -16.62 2.10 3.64
N ASP A 141 -15.40 1.59 3.80
CA ASP A 141 -15.07 0.20 3.50
C ASP A 141 -15.33 -0.72 4.70
N GLU A 142 -16.58 -1.15 4.84
CA GLU A 142 -16.95 -2.15 5.85
C GLU A 142 -16.42 -3.57 5.51
N THR A 143 -16.08 -3.85 4.25
CA THR A 143 -15.73 -5.20 3.80
C THR A 143 -14.35 -5.61 4.31
N SER A 144 -13.38 -4.71 4.28
CA SER A 144 -12.05 -4.96 4.83
C SER A 144 -12.11 -5.26 6.33
N TYR A 145 -12.85 -4.47 7.10
CA TYR A 145 -13.04 -4.69 8.53
C TYR A 145 -13.74 -6.00 8.84
N ARG A 146 -14.84 -6.32 8.14
CA ARG A 146 -15.54 -7.59 8.31
C ARG A 146 -14.60 -8.78 8.09
N THR A 147 -13.78 -8.74 7.04
CA THR A 147 -12.82 -9.79 6.73
C THR A 147 -11.76 -9.96 7.83
N MET A 148 -11.28 -8.85 8.39
CA MET A 148 -10.35 -8.87 9.52
C MET A 148 -10.98 -9.45 10.79
N PHE A 149 -12.22 -9.07 11.12
CA PHE A 149 -12.95 -9.64 12.27
C PHE A 149 -13.18 -11.14 12.12
N GLU A 150 -13.59 -11.60 10.94
CA GLU A 150 -13.75 -13.03 10.63
C GLU A 150 -12.43 -13.78 10.83
N ALA A 151 -11.32 -13.23 10.32
CA ALA A 151 -10.00 -13.85 10.47
C ALA A 151 -9.57 -13.96 11.94
N LEU A 152 -9.73 -12.89 12.73
CA LEU A 152 -9.43 -12.93 14.16
C LEU A 152 -10.28 -13.98 14.88
N SER A 153 -11.59 -14.04 14.60
CA SER A 153 -12.49 -15.00 15.21
C SER A 153 -12.07 -16.45 14.94
N ASP A 154 -11.70 -16.76 13.69
CA ASP A 154 -11.24 -18.08 13.30
C ASP A 154 -9.92 -18.47 14.01
N VAL A 155 -8.96 -17.55 14.07
CA VAL A 155 -7.66 -17.79 14.73
C VAL A 155 -7.82 -17.97 16.24
N ILE A 156 -8.70 -17.21 16.88
CA ILE A 156 -9.02 -17.36 18.31
C ILE A 156 -9.64 -18.73 18.57
N ARG A 157 -10.55 -19.19 17.69
CA ARG A 157 -11.26 -20.48 17.85
C ARG A 157 -10.42 -21.69 17.44
N ALA A 158 -9.35 -21.50 16.67
CA ALA A 158 -8.50 -22.57 16.18
C ALA A 158 -7.90 -23.40 17.33
N LYS A 159 -8.04 -24.74 17.23
CA LYS A 159 -7.52 -25.72 18.19
C LYS A 159 -7.09 -26.98 17.45
N GLY A 160 -5.93 -27.53 17.83
CA GLY A 160 -5.45 -28.83 17.32
C GLY A 160 -5.21 -28.87 15.81
N ASN A 161 -4.95 -27.72 15.18
CA ASN A 161 -4.69 -27.62 13.74
C ASN A 161 -3.52 -26.66 13.48
N ARG A 162 -3.09 -26.60 12.21
CA ARG A 162 -1.94 -25.80 11.81
C ARG A 162 -2.07 -24.31 12.11
N LEU A 163 -3.28 -23.76 11.99
CA LEU A 163 -3.55 -22.36 12.31
C LEU A 163 -3.31 -22.05 13.79
N ALA A 164 -3.72 -22.95 14.69
CA ALA A 164 -3.47 -22.83 16.12
C ALA A 164 -1.96 -22.91 16.44
N GLU A 165 -1.23 -23.81 15.79
CA GLU A 165 0.22 -23.91 15.93
C GLU A 165 0.93 -22.62 15.49
N LEU A 166 0.58 -22.09 14.31
CA LEU A 166 1.15 -20.84 13.80
C LEU A 166 0.85 -19.66 14.73
N ARG A 167 -0.37 -19.57 15.28
CA ARG A 167 -0.74 -18.59 16.32
C ARG A 167 0.17 -18.73 17.54
N ASP A 168 0.31 -19.93 18.08
CA ASP A 168 1.04 -20.16 19.32
C ASP A 168 2.57 -20.04 19.13
N ILE A 169 3.07 -20.25 17.91
CA ILE A 169 4.47 -19.98 17.53
C ILE A 169 4.73 -18.48 17.37
N MET A 170 3.89 -17.75 16.63
CA MET A 170 4.14 -16.33 16.33
C MET A 170 3.86 -15.41 17.53
N LEU A 171 2.80 -15.70 18.29
CA LEU A 171 2.32 -14.85 19.38
C LEU A 171 2.60 -15.43 20.77
N GLY A 172 2.80 -16.75 20.87
CA GLY A 172 3.00 -17.46 22.14
C GLY A 172 4.45 -17.83 22.44
N THR A 173 4.62 -18.85 23.26
CA THR A 173 5.93 -19.32 23.75
C THR A 173 6.52 -20.45 22.90
N LEU A 174 5.76 -21.06 21.98
CA LEU A 174 6.25 -22.16 21.15
C LEU A 174 7.40 -21.71 20.25
N LYS A 175 8.44 -22.53 20.14
CA LYS A 175 9.60 -22.21 19.29
C LYS A 175 9.31 -22.54 17.83
N PRO A 176 9.78 -21.71 16.88
CA PRO A 176 9.72 -22.04 15.48
C PRO A 176 10.70 -23.17 15.16
N GLY A 177 10.26 -24.10 14.31
CA GLY A 177 11.02 -25.22 13.78
C GLY A 177 11.75 -24.89 12.47
N PHE A 178 12.80 -25.67 12.23
CA PHE A 178 13.68 -25.54 11.07
C PHE A 178 13.90 -26.91 10.41
N ARG A 179 14.10 -26.91 9.09
CA ARG A 179 14.50 -28.04 8.25
C ARG A 179 16.02 -28.04 8.15
N GLU A 180 16.60 -29.23 8.07
CA GLU A 180 18.00 -29.40 7.73
C GLU A 180 18.09 -29.52 6.21
N LEU A 181 18.51 -28.44 5.54
CA LEU A 181 18.83 -28.45 4.12
C LEU A 181 20.27 -28.00 3.95
N TYR A 182 20.92 -28.50 2.90
CA TYR A 182 22.21 -28.00 2.49
C TYR A 182 22.07 -26.56 1.96
N PRO A 183 22.94 -25.63 2.40
CA PRO A 183 22.91 -24.27 1.91
C PRO A 183 23.09 -24.22 0.39
N VAL A 184 22.21 -23.48 -0.28
CA VAL A 184 22.30 -23.17 -1.70
C VAL A 184 23.13 -21.89 -1.86
N ARG A 185 23.99 -21.86 -2.88
CA ARG A 185 24.84 -20.72 -3.21
C ARG A 185 24.19 -19.87 -4.30
N PHE A 186 24.16 -18.55 -4.10
CA PHE A 186 23.58 -17.58 -5.03
C PHE A 186 24.63 -16.52 -5.39
N PRO A 187 25.49 -16.75 -6.39
CA PRO A 187 26.62 -15.87 -6.71
C PRO A 187 26.25 -14.42 -7.04
N TRP A 188 25.01 -14.17 -7.46
CA TRP A 188 24.49 -12.83 -7.76
C TRP A 188 23.87 -12.11 -6.55
N LEU A 189 23.79 -12.77 -5.39
CA LEU A 189 23.36 -12.16 -4.14
C LEU A 189 24.57 -11.88 -3.24
N ASN A 190 24.47 -10.83 -2.43
CA ASN A 190 25.44 -10.64 -1.35
C ASN A 190 25.21 -11.65 -0.22
N SER A 191 26.21 -11.82 0.66
CA SER A 191 26.18 -12.81 1.74
C SER A 191 24.95 -12.70 2.66
N THR A 192 24.48 -11.49 2.96
CA THR A 192 23.31 -11.30 3.84
C THR A 192 21.99 -11.65 3.17
N GLN A 193 21.89 -11.42 1.85
CA GLN A 193 20.76 -11.85 1.05
C GLN A 193 20.76 -13.38 0.85
N GLU A 194 21.92 -13.99 0.53
CA GLU A 194 22.07 -15.44 0.43
C GLU A 194 21.69 -16.14 1.74
N ASN A 195 22.17 -15.63 2.88
CA ASN A 195 21.81 -16.16 4.20
C ASN A 195 20.30 -16.03 4.47
N ALA A 196 19.69 -14.91 4.09
CA ALA A 196 18.25 -14.71 4.23
C ALA A 196 17.45 -15.72 3.39
N VAL A 197 17.82 -15.93 2.12
CA VAL A 197 17.16 -16.93 1.24
C VAL A 197 17.30 -18.33 1.82
N ASN A 198 18.51 -18.72 2.25
CA ASN A 198 18.73 -20.03 2.87
C ASN A 198 17.93 -20.20 4.17
N LYS A 199 17.85 -19.16 5.01
CA LYS A 199 17.05 -19.20 6.23
C LYS A 199 15.56 -19.32 5.91
N VAL A 200 15.09 -18.65 4.87
CA VAL A 200 13.74 -18.86 4.36
C VAL A 200 13.60 -20.34 3.99
N LEU A 201 14.40 -20.91 3.10
CA LEU A 201 14.27 -22.32 2.71
C LEU A 201 14.30 -23.31 3.89
N ASN A 202 15.06 -23.01 4.94
CA ASN A 202 15.16 -23.81 6.15
C ASN A 202 13.99 -23.63 7.13
N SER A 203 13.27 -22.52 7.13
CA SER A 203 12.17 -22.33 8.08
C SER A 203 11.01 -23.32 7.85
N ARG A 204 10.49 -23.97 8.90
CA ARG A 204 9.26 -24.79 8.82
C ARG A 204 8.00 -23.96 9.06
N ASP A 205 8.05 -23.00 9.98
CA ASP A 205 6.86 -22.29 10.45
C ASP A 205 6.87 -20.83 10.03
N VAL A 206 7.88 -20.08 10.47
CA VAL A 206 7.98 -18.63 10.20
C VAL A 206 9.42 -18.21 9.88
N SER A 207 9.57 -17.24 8.99
CA SER A 207 10.84 -16.58 8.67
C SER A 207 10.62 -15.09 8.46
N ILE A 208 11.57 -14.27 8.87
CA ILE A 208 11.53 -12.82 8.66
C ILE A 208 12.71 -12.37 7.81
N VAL A 209 12.42 -11.67 6.72
CA VAL A 209 13.40 -10.90 5.94
C VAL A 209 13.25 -9.43 6.32
N HIS A 210 14.09 -8.97 7.24
CA HIS A 210 14.14 -7.57 7.63
C HIS A 210 15.02 -6.82 6.62
N GLY A 211 14.39 -6.00 5.79
CA GLY A 211 15.05 -5.29 4.70
C GLY A 211 15.04 -3.77 4.90
N PRO A 212 16.07 -3.20 5.53
CA PRO A 212 16.30 -1.75 5.63
C PRO A 212 16.29 -1.04 4.26
N PRO A 213 16.17 0.30 4.21
CA PRO A 213 16.07 1.04 2.95
C PRO A 213 17.25 0.76 2.01
N GLY A 214 16.94 0.46 0.75
CA GLY A 214 17.95 0.22 -0.29
C GLY A 214 18.66 -1.14 -0.22
N THR A 215 18.29 -2.05 0.68
CA THR A 215 18.98 -3.35 0.84
C THR A 215 18.56 -4.46 -0.13
N GLY A 216 17.67 -4.14 -1.08
CA GLY A 216 17.19 -5.11 -2.07
C GLY A 216 16.18 -6.13 -1.51
N LYS A 217 15.40 -5.78 -0.47
CA LYS A 217 14.35 -6.61 0.14
C LYS A 217 13.51 -7.38 -0.89
N THR A 218 12.94 -6.67 -1.86
CA THR A 218 12.10 -7.27 -2.92
C THR A 218 12.91 -8.23 -3.80
N THR A 219 14.19 -7.94 -4.07
CA THR A 219 15.06 -8.86 -4.83
C THR A 219 15.32 -10.14 -4.07
N THR A 220 15.63 -10.05 -2.78
CA THR A 220 15.78 -11.21 -1.89
C THR A 220 14.49 -12.02 -1.79
N LEU A 221 13.34 -11.34 -1.68
CA LEU A 221 12.03 -11.99 -1.58
C LEU A 221 11.66 -12.72 -2.87
N VAL A 222 11.91 -12.11 -4.03
CA VAL A 222 11.70 -12.74 -5.34
C VAL A 222 12.59 -13.98 -5.51
N GLU A 223 13.85 -13.92 -5.08
CA GLU A 223 14.72 -15.10 -5.07
C GLU A 223 14.18 -16.20 -4.14
N ALA A 224 13.77 -15.83 -2.92
CA ALA A 224 13.22 -16.78 -1.98
C ALA A 224 11.93 -17.45 -2.47
N ILE A 225 11.07 -16.72 -3.17
CA ILE A 225 9.88 -17.26 -3.84
C ILE A 225 10.31 -18.23 -4.94
N TYR A 226 11.22 -17.81 -5.83
CA TYR A 226 11.71 -18.62 -6.94
C TYR A 226 12.32 -19.96 -6.47
N GLU A 227 13.14 -19.92 -5.43
CA GLU A 227 13.73 -21.12 -4.82
C GLU A 227 12.73 -22.00 -4.08
N THR A 228 11.68 -21.40 -3.50
CA THR A 228 10.59 -22.17 -2.89
C THR A 228 9.78 -22.91 -3.96
N LEU A 229 9.60 -22.32 -5.14
CA LEU A 229 8.89 -22.94 -6.27
C LEU A 229 9.61 -24.16 -6.87
N HIS A 230 10.91 -24.32 -6.61
CA HIS A 230 11.63 -25.55 -6.97
C HIS A 230 11.26 -26.74 -6.07
N ARG A 231 10.60 -26.48 -4.94
CA ARG A 231 10.26 -27.47 -3.91
C ARG A 231 8.74 -27.59 -3.70
N GLU A 232 8.01 -26.53 -3.99
CA GLU A 232 6.56 -26.44 -3.84
C GLU A 232 5.94 -26.03 -5.19
N PRO A 233 4.87 -26.69 -5.66
CA PRO A 233 4.32 -26.40 -6.99
C PRO A 233 3.67 -25.02 -7.08
N GLN A 234 3.19 -24.48 -5.96
CA GLN A 234 2.48 -23.21 -5.92
C GLN A 234 2.67 -22.51 -4.56
N VAL A 235 2.80 -21.18 -4.58
CA VAL A 235 2.85 -20.34 -3.37
C VAL A 235 1.84 -19.19 -3.42
N LEU A 236 1.46 -18.67 -2.25
CA LEU A 236 0.67 -17.46 -2.11
C LEU A 236 1.57 -16.27 -1.76
N VAL A 237 1.43 -15.17 -2.47
CA VAL A 237 2.14 -13.91 -2.22
C VAL A 237 1.12 -12.83 -1.91
N CYS A 238 1.28 -12.17 -0.78
CA CYS A 238 0.42 -11.07 -0.35
C CYS A 238 1.22 -9.82 0.02
N ALA A 239 0.56 -8.68 -0.04
CA ALA A 239 1.05 -7.44 0.56
C ALA A 239 -0.13 -6.56 1.03
N GLN A 240 0.15 -5.52 1.81
CA GLN A 240 -0.88 -4.59 2.27
C GLN A 240 -1.44 -3.72 1.13
N SER A 241 -0.61 -3.28 0.19
CA SER A 241 -1.00 -2.37 -0.89
C SER A 241 -0.96 -3.03 -2.27
N ASN A 242 -1.84 -2.59 -3.19
CA ASN A 242 -1.84 -3.07 -4.57
C ASN A 242 -0.49 -2.84 -5.25
N THR A 243 0.12 -1.66 -5.05
CA THR A 243 1.44 -1.32 -5.60
C THR A 243 2.52 -2.31 -5.18
N ALA A 244 2.57 -2.73 -3.91
CA ALA A 244 3.58 -3.69 -3.44
C ALA A 244 3.38 -5.08 -4.10
N VAL A 245 2.13 -5.54 -4.22
CA VAL A 245 1.82 -6.81 -4.91
C VAL A 245 2.26 -6.74 -6.37
N ASP A 246 1.92 -5.64 -7.04
CA ASP A 246 2.19 -5.41 -8.45
C ASP A 246 3.70 -5.42 -8.75
N TRP A 247 4.52 -4.79 -7.89
CA TRP A 247 5.98 -4.79 -7.99
C TRP A 247 6.60 -6.19 -7.91
N ILE A 248 6.14 -7.03 -6.98
CA ILE A 248 6.63 -8.42 -6.87
C ILE A 248 6.19 -9.24 -8.07
N CYS A 249 4.92 -9.10 -8.49
CA CYS A 249 4.38 -9.82 -9.65
C CYS A 249 5.21 -9.51 -10.90
N GLU A 250 5.52 -8.24 -11.15
CA GLU A 250 6.33 -7.84 -12.29
C GLU A 250 7.70 -8.52 -12.29
N LYS A 251 8.41 -8.51 -11.14
CA LYS A 251 9.73 -9.14 -11.01
C LYS A 251 9.70 -10.66 -11.19
N LEU A 252 8.63 -11.32 -10.75
CA LEU A 252 8.45 -12.76 -10.94
C LEU A 252 8.15 -13.11 -12.40
N VAL A 253 7.29 -12.31 -13.06
CA VAL A 253 6.97 -12.47 -14.49
C VAL A 253 8.22 -12.24 -15.36
N ASP A 254 9.05 -11.26 -15.02
CA ASP A 254 10.33 -11.01 -15.71
C ASP A 254 11.30 -12.20 -15.62
N ARG A 255 11.16 -13.05 -14.59
CA ARG A 255 11.91 -14.31 -14.44
C ARG A 255 11.21 -15.51 -15.10
N GLY A 256 10.12 -15.30 -15.83
CA GLY A 256 9.35 -16.36 -16.49
C GLY A 256 8.45 -17.16 -15.54
N VAL A 257 8.20 -16.70 -14.33
CA VAL A 257 7.29 -17.37 -13.40
C VAL A 257 5.84 -17.11 -13.82
N ASN A 258 5.03 -18.16 -13.86
CA ASN A 258 3.61 -18.02 -14.15
C ASN A 258 2.84 -17.47 -12.94
N VAL A 259 2.55 -16.17 -12.94
CA VAL A 259 1.84 -15.46 -11.87
C VAL A 259 0.36 -15.30 -12.22
N LEU A 260 -0.52 -15.48 -11.24
CA LEU A 260 -1.94 -15.14 -11.30
C LEU A 260 -2.26 -14.09 -10.24
N ARG A 261 -2.44 -12.84 -10.67
CA ARG A 261 -2.77 -11.69 -9.81
C ARG A 261 -4.29 -11.60 -9.61
N ILE A 262 -4.75 -11.71 -8.37
CA ILE A 262 -6.17 -11.58 -8.01
C ILE A 262 -6.51 -10.12 -7.72
N GLY A 263 -7.39 -9.53 -8.52
CA GLY A 263 -7.75 -8.12 -8.47
C GLY A 263 -6.95 -7.27 -9.46
N ASN A 264 -7.41 -6.06 -9.73
CA ASN A 264 -6.78 -5.22 -10.76
C ASN A 264 -5.58 -4.43 -10.24
N PRO A 265 -4.50 -4.31 -11.05
CA PRO A 265 -3.30 -3.58 -10.68
C PRO A 265 -3.58 -2.08 -10.60
N THR A 266 -2.82 -1.38 -9.77
CA THR A 266 -2.87 0.10 -9.69
C THR A 266 -2.29 0.71 -10.97
N ARG A 267 -1.25 0.08 -11.53
CA ARG A 267 -0.65 0.48 -12.80
C ARG A 267 -1.28 -0.30 -13.94
N VAL A 268 -2.11 0.39 -14.72
CA VAL A 268 -2.80 -0.18 -15.88
C VAL A 268 -1.88 -0.09 -17.10
N ASN A 269 -0.95 -1.03 -17.23
CA ASN A 269 -0.26 -1.29 -18.49
C ASN A 269 -0.60 -2.71 -18.99
N ASP A 270 -0.45 -2.97 -20.29
CA ASP A 270 -0.85 -4.24 -20.89
C ASP A 270 -0.12 -5.44 -20.27
N LYS A 271 1.16 -5.25 -19.90
CA LYS A 271 1.97 -6.28 -19.22
C LYS A 271 1.35 -6.66 -17.87
N MET A 272 1.02 -5.68 -17.03
CA MET A 272 0.42 -5.88 -15.71
C MET A 272 -0.96 -6.53 -15.79
N LEU A 273 -1.77 -6.11 -16.76
CA LEU A 273 -3.10 -6.69 -16.99
C LEU A 273 -3.01 -8.14 -17.50
N SER A 274 -1.97 -8.51 -18.26
CA SER A 274 -1.86 -9.84 -18.88
C SER A 274 -1.83 -11.01 -17.88
N PHE A 275 -1.44 -10.75 -16.63
CA PHE A 275 -1.36 -11.75 -15.57
C PHE A 275 -2.42 -11.60 -14.48
N THR A 276 -3.43 -10.73 -14.66
CA THR A 276 -4.58 -10.70 -13.77
C THR A 276 -5.51 -11.87 -14.02
N TYR A 277 -6.18 -12.32 -12.97
CA TYR A 277 -7.19 -13.36 -13.06
C TYR A 277 -8.31 -12.98 -14.04
N GLU A 278 -8.80 -11.75 -13.97
CA GLU A 278 -9.87 -11.23 -14.81
C GLU A 278 -9.53 -11.30 -16.30
N ARG A 279 -8.29 -10.92 -16.67
CA ARG A 279 -7.84 -10.91 -18.06
C ARG A 279 -7.59 -12.32 -18.58
N ARG A 280 -7.02 -13.19 -17.76
CA ARG A 280 -6.79 -14.59 -18.12
C ARG A 280 -8.09 -15.39 -18.21
N PHE A 281 -9.07 -15.07 -17.36
CA PHE A 281 -10.41 -15.65 -17.42
C PHE A 281 -11.13 -15.27 -18.71
N GLU A 282 -11.07 -14.00 -19.11
CA GLU A 282 -11.61 -13.53 -20.38
C GLU A 282 -10.88 -14.14 -21.60
N GLY A 283 -9.56 -14.31 -21.50
CA GLY A 283 -8.74 -14.88 -22.57
C GLY A 283 -8.82 -16.41 -22.71
N HIS A 284 -9.53 -17.11 -21.83
CA HIS A 284 -9.59 -18.57 -21.86
C HIS A 284 -10.38 -19.10 -23.07
N PRO A 285 -9.96 -20.18 -23.75
CA PRO A 285 -10.67 -20.71 -24.93
C PRO A 285 -12.15 -21.03 -24.67
N ALA A 286 -12.47 -21.55 -23.48
CA ALA A 286 -13.82 -21.89 -23.06
C ALA A 286 -14.70 -20.67 -22.67
N TYR A 287 -14.13 -19.47 -22.59
CA TYR A 287 -14.84 -18.26 -22.15
C TYR A 287 -15.93 -17.83 -23.14
N SER A 288 -15.70 -18.00 -24.45
CA SER A 288 -16.67 -17.63 -25.49
C SER A 288 -17.97 -18.43 -25.38
N GLU A 289 -17.86 -19.75 -25.12
CA GLU A 289 -18.98 -20.63 -24.81
C GLU A 289 -19.70 -20.17 -23.54
N LEU A 290 -18.95 -19.97 -22.44
CA LEU A 290 -19.50 -19.51 -21.16
C LEU A 290 -20.26 -18.18 -21.30
N TRP A 291 -19.70 -17.23 -22.05
CA TRP A 291 -20.33 -15.94 -22.30
C TRP A 291 -21.63 -16.09 -23.07
N SER A 292 -21.65 -16.94 -24.11
CA SER A 292 -22.86 -17.21 -24.91
C SER A 292 -23.98 -17.83 -24.07
N ILE A 293 -23.64 -18.77 -23.18
CA ILE A 293 -24.59 -19.42 -22.26
C ILE A 293 -25.14 -18.40 -21.27
N ARG A 294 -24.28 -17.61 -20.63
CA ARG A 294 -24.68 -16.54 -19.69
C ARG A 294 -25.59 -15.52 -20.38
N LYS A 295 -25.32 -15.17 -21.64
CA LYS A 295 -26.18 -14.29 -22.45
C LYS A 295 -27.55 -14.91 -22.69
N ALA A 296 -27.62 -16.16 -23.14
CA ALA A 296 -28.87 -16.87 -23.38
C ALA A 296 -29.73 -17.00 -22.10
N MET A 297 -29.10 -17.25 -20.95
CA MET A 297 -29.79 -17.29 -19.65
C MET A 297 -30.47 -15.96 -19.32
N ARG A 298 -29.80 -14.83 -19.57
CA ARG A 298 -30.37 -13.49 -19.33
C ARG A 298 -31.55 -13.19 -20.24
N GLU A 299 -31.46 -13.55 -21.52
CA GLU A 299 -32.54 -13.35 -22.49
C GLU A 299 -33.79 -14.19 -22.18
N MET A 300 -33.60 -15.40 -21.62
CA MET A 300 -34.71 -16.25 -21.17
C MET A 300 -35.35 -15.77 -19.86
N GLY A 301 -34.59 -15.13 -18.96
CA GLY A 301 -35.11 -14.60 -17.69
C GLY A 301 -36.21 -13.53 -17.85
N GLY A 302 -36.21 -12.81 -18.98
CA GLY A 302 -37.16 -11.71 -19.24
C GLY A 302 -38.52 -12.10 -19.85
N LYS A 303 -38.75 -13.39 -20.16
CA LYS A 303 -39.97 -13.85 -20.87
C LYS A 303 -40.70 -14.97 -20.13
N HIS A 304 -41.57 -14.60 -19.19
CA HIS A 304 -42.47 -15.57 -18.53
C HIS A 304 -43.93 -15.24 -18.82
N ARG A 305 -44.37 -15.51 -20.05
CA ARG A 305 -45.79 -15.64 -20.42
C ARG A 305 -45.91 -16.91 -21.24
N GLY A 306 -46.72 -17.86 -20.77
CA GLY A 306 -46.86 -19.19 -21.37
C GLY A 306 -47.56 -20.19 -20.44
N SER A 307 -47.95 -21.32 -21.02
CA SER A 307 -48.59 -22.48 -20.39
C SER A 307 -47.70 -23.12 -19.31
N TYR A 308 -48.27 -23.95 -18.44
CA TYR A 308 -47.53 -24.68 -17.40
C TYR A 308 -46.39 -25.55 -17.98
N GLU A 309 -46.67 -26.29 -19.06
CA GLU A 309 -45.68 -27.14 -19.75
C GLU A 309 -44.53 -26.33 -20.37
N GLU A 310 -44.84 -25.17 -20.96
CA GLU A 310 -43.83 -24.26 -21.52
C GLU A 310 -42.91 -23.72 -20.41
N ARG A 311 -43.47 -23.42 -19.23
CA ARG A 311 -42.69 -23.01 -18.05
C ARG A 311 -41.84 -24.13 -17.49
N GLU A 312 -42.30 -25.37 -17.53
CA GLU A 312 -41.51 -26.53 -17.11
C GLU A 312 -40.35 -26.82 -18.06
N SER A 313 -40.60 -26.80 -19.36
CA SER A 313 -39.55 -26.94 -20.39
C SER A 313 -38.51 -25.82 -20.29
N ALA A 314 -38.96 -24.57 -20.11
CA ALA A 314 -38.07 -23.42 -19.90
C ALA A 314 -37.23 -23.56 -18.62
N ARG A 315 -37.81 -24.04 -17.52
CA ARG A 315 -37.08 -24.33 -16.26
C ARG A 315 -36.02 -25.42 -16.45
N ASN A 316 -36.36 -26.52 -17.12
CA ASN A 316 -35.43 -27.61 -17.39
C ASN A 316 -34.27 -27.14 -18.28
N ARG A 317 -34.57 -26.35 -19.31
CA ARG A 317 -33.55 -25.73 -20.17
C ARG A 317 -32.65 -24.77 -19.39
N MET A 318 -33.23 -23.94 -18.53
CA MET A 318 -32.49 -23.02 -17.66
C MET A 318 -31.55 -23.76 -16.70
N SER A 319 -32.03 -24.86 -16.10
CA SER A 319 -31.20 -25.71 -15.22
C SER A 319 -29.99 -26.25 -15.97
N ARG A 320 -30.20 -26.86 -17.15
CA ARG A 320 -29.10 -27.42 -17.97
C ARG A 320 -28.07 -26.36 -18.36
N LEU A 321 -28.51 -25.16 -18.76
CA LEU A 321 -27.59 -24.07 -19.09
C LEU A 321 -26.83 -23.58 -17.85
N ARG A 322 -27.48 -23.52 -16.69
CA ARG A 322 -26.83 -23.15 -15.43
C ARG A 322 -25.77 -24.18 -15.02
N ASP A 323 -26.08 -25.45 -15.15
CA ASP A 323 -25.16 -26.55 -14.84
C ASP A 323 -23.94 -26.49 -15.78
N ARG A 324 -24.18 -26.32 -17.08
CA ARG A 324 -23.11 -26.16 -18.08
C ARG A 324 -22.25 -24.92 -17.84
N ALA A 325 -22.86 -23.77 -17.54
CA ALA A 325 -22.13 -22.55 -17.21
C ALA A 325 -21.27 -22.73 -15.96
N THR A 326 -21.80 -23.39 -14.94
CA THR A 326 -21.07 -23.70 -13.70
C THR A 326 -19.90 -24.63 -13.98
N GLN A 327 -20.09 -25.67 -14.80
CA GLN A 327 -19.04 -26.58 -15.20
C GLN A 327 -17.91 -25.86 -15.96
N LEU A 328 -18.25 -25.01 -16.93
CA LEU A 328 -17.25 -24.21 -17.66
C LEU A 328 -16.51 -23.24 -16.75
N GLU A 329 -17.20 -22.59 -15.83
CA GLU A 329 -16.56 -21.69 -14.86
C GLU A 329 -15.61 -22.44 -13.92
N ILE A 330 -15.99 -23.62 -13.43
CA ILE A 330 -15.11 -24.50 -12.65
C ILE A 330 -13.91 -24.94 -13.49
N GLN A 331 -14.12 -25.32 -14.74
CA GLN A 331 -13.04 -25.74 -15.65
C GLN A 331 -12.04 -24.60 -15.88
N ILE A 332 -12.51 -23.40 -16.28
CA ILE A 332 -11.65 -22.23 -16.48
C ILE A 332 -10.86 -21.94 -15.20
N ASN A 333 -11.52 -21.97 -14.05
CA ASN A 333 -10.86 -21.72 -12.78
C ASN A 333 -9.80 -22.78 -12.47
N ALA A 334 -10.10 -24.06 -12.64
CA ALA A 334 -9.12 -25.14 -12.46
C ALA A 334 -7.90 -24.90 -13.38
N ASP A 335 -8.13 -24.70 -14.67
CA ASP A 335 -7.07 -24.48 -15.66
C ASP A 335 -6.19 -23.26 -15.30
N LEU A 336 -6.80 -22.13 -14.90
CA LEU A 336 -6.03 -20.93 -14.55
C LEU A 336 -5.17 -21.11 -13.30
N PHE A 337 -5.71 -21.76 -12.28
CA PHE A 337 -5.02 -21.93 -11.02
C PHE A 337 -4.01 -23.08 -11.05
N ASP A 338 -4.28 -24.17 -11.75
CA ASP A 338 -3.39 -25.32 -11.83
C ASP A 338 -2.13 -24.98 -12.63
N ASN A 339 -2.24 -24.07 -13.61
CA ASN A 339 -1.09 -23.58 -14.37
C ASN A 339 -0.28 -22.49 -13.64
N ALA A 340 -0.83 -21.85 -12.61
CA ALA A 340 -0.14 -20.75 -11.91
C ALA A 340 0.81 -21.28 -10.84
N HIS A 341 2.06 -20.82 -10.83
CA HIS A 341 3.00 -21.14 -9.76
C HIS A 341 2.90 -20.13 -8.60
N VAL A 342 2.49 -18.90 -8.88
CA VAL A 342 2.31 -17.87 -7.86
C VAL A 342 0.92 -17.31 -7.94
N ILE A 343 0.19 -17.36 -6.82
CA ILE A 343 -1.06 -16.61 -6.65
C ILE A 343 -0.72 -15.34 -5.88
N ALA A 344 -1.06 -14.18 -6.42
CA ALA A 344 -0.71 -12.89 -5.82
C ALA A 344 -1.96 -12.04 -5.53
N SER A 345 -2.08 -11.47 -4.34
CA SER A 345 -3.22 -10.62 -3.97
C SER A 345 -2.86 -9.62 -2.87
N THR A 346 -3.72 -8.65 -2.57
CA THR A 346 -3.59 -7.95 -1.27
C THR A 346 -3.99 -8.90 -0.13
N LEU A 347 -3.65 -8.53 1.11
CA LEU A 347 -4.05 -9.30 2.30
C LEU A 347 -5.57 -9.48 2.40
N VAL A 348 -6.35 -8.42 2.17
CA VAL A 348 -7.82 -8.48 2.17
C VAL A 348 -8.34 -9.29 0.98
N SER A 349 -7.79 -9.07 -0.22
CA SER A 349 -8.19 -9.81 -1.43
C SER A 349 -7.85 -11.31 -1.37
N SER A 350 -7.00 -11.75 -0.44
CA SER A 350 -6.77 -13.18 -0.20
C SER A 350 -8.07 -13.90 0.25
N ASN A 351 -9.06 -13.18 0.79
CA ASN A 351 -10.39 -13.72 1.11
C ASN A 351 -11.36 -13.72 -0.09
N HIS A 352 -10.91 -13.43 -1.31
CA HIS A 352 -11.77 -13.44 -2.48
C HIS A 352 -12.37 -14.83 -2.74
N ARG A 353 -13.63 -14.89 -3.19
CA ARG A 353 -14.40 -16.15 -3.33
C ARG A 353 -13.70 -17.22 -4.16
N ILE A 354 -12.90 -16.81 -5.16
CA ILE A 354 -12.19 -17.73 -6.06
C ILE A 354 -11.03 -18.47 -5.37
N LEU A 355 -10.60 -17.97 -4.20
CA LEU A 355 -9.57 -18.56 -3.35
C LEU A 355 -10.19 -19.38 -2.21
N ASN A 356 -11.52 -19.52 -2.15
CA ASN A 356 -12.17 -20.34 -1.12
C ASN A 356 -11.82 -21.82 -1.32
N GLY A 357 -11.51 -22.51 -0.22
CA GLY A 357 -11.08 -23.90 -0.23
C GLY A 357 -9.64 -24.14 -0.70
N ARG A 358 -8.93 -23.13 -1.21
CA ARG A 358 -7.50 -23.25 -1.57
C ARG A 358 -6.61 -23.12 -0.35
N HIS A 359 -5.56 -23.95 -0.33
CA HIS A 359 -4.53 -24.01 0.70
C HIS A 359 -3.15 -24.04 0.05
N PHE A 360 -2.17 -23.39 0.67
CA PHE A 360 -0.82 -23.20 0.15
C PHE A 360 0.22 -23.73 1.15
N GLY A 361 1.34 -24.28 0.65
CA GLY A 361 2.44 -24.67 1.53
C GLY A 361 3.08 -23.46 2.19
N THR A 362 3.41 -22.45 1.38
CA THR A 362 4.07 -21.22 1.83
C THR A 362 3.31 -19.96 1.43
N LEU A 363 3.15 -19.06 2.40
CA LEU A 363 2.68 -17.68 2.23
C LEU A 363 3.85 -16.70 2.40
N PHE A 364 4.03 -15.82 1.43
CA PHE A 364 4.92 -14.66 1.53
C PHE A 364 4.10 -13.39 1.75
N ILE A 365 4.46 -12.57 2.73
CA ILE A 365 3.84 -11.26 2.98
C ILE A 365 4.92 -10.18 2.85
N ASP A 366 4.86 -9.35 1.81
CA ASP A 366 5.71 -8.17 1.69
C ASP A 366 5.07 -6.93 2.33
N GLU A 367 5.91 -5.98 2.73
CA GLU A 367 5.55 -4.82 3.53
C GLU A 367 4.72 -5.18 4.78
N ALA A 368 5.06 -6.31 5.42
CA ALA A 368 4.38 -6.81 6.61
C ALA A 368 4.45 -5.84 7.81
N ALA A 369 5.48 -4.98 7.84
CA ALA A 369 5.63 -3.91 8.82
C ALA A 369 4.59 -2.77 8.67
N GLN A 370 3.82 -2.77 7.58
CA GLN A 370 2.76 -1.79 7.32
C GLN A 370 1.36 -2.38 7.39
N ALA A 371 1.26 -3.68 7.65
CA ALA A 371 -0.01 -4.39 7.72
C ALA A 371 -0.49 -4.46 9.17
N LEU A 372 -1.79 -4.23 9.37
CA LEU A 372 -2.44 -4.57 10.64
C LEU A 372 -2.30 -6.07 10.89
N GLU A 373 -2.09 -6.46 12.15
CA GLU A 373 -1.99 -7.88 12.54
C GLU A 373 -3.22 -8.67 12.08
N ALA A 374 -4.41 -8.10 12.24
CA ALA A 374 -5.66 -8.71 11.80
C ALA A 374 -5.73 -8.96 10.29
N ALA A 375 -5.12 -8.08 9.48
CA ALA A 375 -5.07 -8.25 8.02
C ALA A 375 -4.13 -9.41 7.63
N CYS A 376 -3.00 -9.58 8.32
CA CYS A 376 -2.09 -10.70 8.08
C CYS A 376 -2.79 -12.05 8.29
N TRP A 377 -3.60 -12.16 9.36
CA TRP A 377 -4.34 -13.39 9.67
C TRP A 377 -5.34 -13.81 8.59
N ILE A 378 -5.82 -12.90 7.74
CA ILE A 378 -6.70 -13.23 6.62
C ILE A 378 -6.01 -14.25 5.70
N ALA A 379 -4.77 -13.96 5.31
CA ALA A 379 -3.98 -14.79 4.40
C ALA A 379 -3.35 -16.00 5.11
N ILE A 380 -2.92 -15.85 6.37
CA ILE A 380 -2.28 -16.93 7.14
C ILE A 380 -3.20 -18.15 7.31
N ARG A 381 -4.53 -17.95 7.38
CA ARG A 381 -5.52 -19.05 7.41
C ARG A 381 -5.43 -20.02 6.22
N LYS A 382 -4.73 -19.65 5.14
CA LYS A 382 -4.61 -20.45 3.91
C LYS A 382 -3.23 -21.08 3.73
N ALA A 383 -2.35 -21.03 4.74
CA ALA A 383 -0.97 -21.49 4.57
C ALA A 383 -0.43 -22.31 5.75
N ASP A 384 0.47 -23.25 5.43
CA ASP A 384 1.19 -24.02 6.45
C ASP A 384 2.38 -23.26 7.02
N ARG A 385 2.94 -22.32 6.26
CA ARG A 385 4.19 -21.63 6.59
C ARG A 385 4.14 -20.18 6.14
N VAL A 386 4.74 -19.27 6.92
CA VAL A 386 4.68 -17.83 6.69
C VAL A 386 6.08 -17.21 6.56
N VAL A 387 6.30 -16.39 5.54
CA VAL A 387 7.51 -15.58 5.37
C VAL A 387 7.09 -14.11 5.37
N LEU A 388 7.56 -13.35 6.36
CA LEU A 388 7.27 -11.92 6.48
C LEU A 388 8.48 -11.13 5.98
N ALA A 389 8.26 -10.20 5.06
CA ALA A 389 9.26 -9.25 4.60
C ALA A 389 8.78 -7.83 4.90
N GLY A 390 9.69 -6.98 5.38
CA GLY A 390 9.38 -5.60 5.68
C GLY A 390 10.49 -4.89 6.45
N ASP A 391 10.19 -3.69 6.90
CA ASP A 391 11.07 -2.91 7.78
C ASP A 391 10.26 -2.26 8.89
N HIS A 392 10.32 -2.84 10.09
CA HIS A 392 9.62 -2.35 11.26
C HIS A 392 10.22 -1.08 11.89
N CYS A 393 11.36 -0.63 11.37
CA CYS A 393 11.94 0.68 11.70
C CYS A 393 11.44 1.80 10.77
N GLN A 394 10.59 1.49 9.78
CA GLN A 394 9.88 2.45 8.91
C GLN A 394 8.39 2.56 9.31
N LEU A 395 7.57 3.24 8.50
CA LEU A 395 6.20 3.61 8.88
C LEU A 395 5.34 2.40 9.29
N PRO A 396 4.67 2.46 10.46
CA PRO A 396 3.65 1.49 10.85
C PRO A 396 2.39 1.63 9.98
N PRO A 397 1.40 0.72 10.12
CA PRO A 397 0.06 0.91 9.55
C PRO A 397 -0.53 2.26 9.96
N THR A 398 -1.25 2.91 9.04
CA THR A 398 -1.98 4.15 9.33
C THR A 398 -3.24 3.83 10.13
N ILE A 399 -3.34 4.39 11.34
CA ILE A 399 -4.48 4.22 12.25
C ILE A 399 -5.01 5.61 12.58
N LYS A 400 -6.32 5.82 12.42
CA LYS A 400 -6.96 7.12 12.62
C LYS A 400 -7.37 7.34 14.07
N CYS A 401 -7.79 6.29 14.77
CA CYS A 401 -8.13 6.33 16.18
C CYS A 401 -6.86 6.32 17.02
N TYR A 402 -6.53 7.48 17.59
CA TYR A 402 -5.36 7.65 18.45
C TYR A 402 -5.36 6.71 19.67
N GLU A 403 -6.54 6.48 20.26
CA GLU A 403 -6.69 5.57 21.40
C GLU A 403 -6.40 4.11 21.01
N ALA A 404 -6.87 3.68 19.84
CA ALA A 404 -6.59 2.34 19.33
C ALA A 404 -5.10 2.15 19.00
N ALA A 405 -4.48 3.15 18.35
CA ALA A 405 -3.05 3.16 18.07
C ALA A 405 -2.22 3.02 19.36
N ARG A 406 -2.47 3.91 20.34
CA ARG A 406 -1.83 3.88 21.66
C ARG A 406 -2.11 2.58 22.43
N GLY A 407 -3.28 1.98 22.20
CA GLY A 407 -3.66 0.68 22.73
C GLY A 407 -2.84 -0.50 22.18
N GLY A 408 -2.03 -0.28 21.14
CA GLY A 408 -1.12 -1.24 20.53
C GLY A 408 -1.60 -1.82 19.20
N LEU A 409 -2.58 -1.19 18.54
CA LEU A 409 -3.03 -1.59 17.20
C LEU A 409 -1.96 -1.27 16.12
N GLU A 410 -1.09 -0.29 16.38
CA GLU A 410 0.02 0.08 15.47
C GLU A 410 1.17 -0.94 15.47
N CYS A 411 1.24 -1.78 16.50
CA CYS A 411 2.27 -2.81 16.62
C CYS A 411 1.94 -4.02 15.74
N THR A 412 2.67 -4.15 14.64
CA THR A 412 2.42 -5.18 13.62
C THR A 412 2.77 -6.59 14.08
N LEU A 413 2.24 -7.60 13.39
CA LEU A 413 2.62 -9.00 13.61
C LEU A 413 4.12 -9.21 13.40
N MET A 414 4.71 -8.54 12.39
CA MET A 414 6.14 -8.60 12.12
C MET A 414 6.95 -8.07 13.32
N GLU A 415 6.59 -6.91 13.88
CA GLU A 415 7.25 -6.35 15.06
C GLU A 415 7.25 -7.32 16.26
N ARG A 416 6.11 -7.95 16.52
CA ARG A 416 5.96 -8.92 17.61
C ARG A 416 6.84 -10.15 17.40
N VAL A 417 6.86 -10.70 16.19
CA VAL A 417 7.68 -11.87 15.87
C VAL A 417 9.17 -11.52 15.89
N VAL A 418 9.57 -10.34 15.42
CA VAL A 418 10.97 -9.86 15.56
C VAL A 418 11.38 -9.81 17.03
N ALA A 419 10.56 -9.21 17.88
CA ALA A 419 10.86 -9.07 19.30
C ALA A 419 10.89 -10.42 20.05
N ASN A 420 9.94 -11.31 19.76
CA ASN A 420 9.75 -12.55 20.51
C ASN A 420 10.50 -13.76 19.93
N LYS A 421 10.86 -13.73 18.64
CA LYS A 421 11.44 -14.84 17.88
C LYS A 421 12.65 -14.40 17.05
N PRO A 422 13.70 -13.83 17.67
CA PRO A 422 14.86 -13.29 16.94
C PRO A 422 15.57 -14.35 16.08
N SER A 423 15.49 -15.64 16.44
CA SER A 423 16.03 -16.75 15.66
C SER A 423 15.41 -16.88 14.26
N THR A 424 14.28 -16.22 13.98
CA THR A 424 13.60 -16.24 12.67
C THR A 424 14.02 -15.08 11.76
N VAL A 425 14.71 -14.08 12.30
CA VAL A 425 15.00 -12.81 11.62
C VAL A 425 16.30 -12.89 10.83
N SER A 426 16.28 -12.39 9.60
CA SER A 426 17.45 -12.14 8.76
C SER A 426 17.49 -10.65 8.41
N LEU A 427 18.48 -9.92 8.95
CA LEU A 427 18.72 -8.53 8.60
C LEU A 427 19.58 -8.45 7.33
N LEU A 428 19.08 -7.77 6.30
CA LEU A 428 19.87 -7.42 5.13
C LEU A 428 20.74 -6.21 5.46
N LYS A 429 22.05 -6.31 5.19
CA LYS A 429 23.02 -5.30 5.68
C LYS A 429 23.59 -4.41 4.60
N VAL A 430 23.69 -4.89 3.36
CA VAL A 430 24.28 -4.12 2.25
C VAL A 430 23.18 -3.32 1.55
N GLN A 431 23.32 -1.99 1.51
CA GLN A 431 22.40 -1.08 0.82
C GLN A 431 23.00 -0.50 -0.47
N TYR A 432 22.13 -0.28 -1.46
CA TYR A 432 22.49 0.11 -2.83
C TYR A 432 21.95 1.49 -3.23
N ARG A 433 21.48 2.29 -2.27
CA ARG A 433 20.74 3.55 -2.48
C ARG A 433 21.56 4.78 -2.12
N MET A 434 21.87 4.91 -0.83
CA MET A 434 22.31 6.14 -0.18
C MET A 434 23.84 6.26 -0.20
N HIS A 435 24.35 7.48 -0.35
CA HIS A 435 25.72 7.80 0.02
C HIS A 435 26.03 7.33 1.45
N GLU A 436 27.28 6.90 1.72
CA GLU A 436 27.69 6.35 3.01
C GLU A 436 27.36 7.29 4.19
N ASP A 437 27.65 8.58 4.04
CA ASP A 437 27.39 9.59 5.07
C ASP A 437 25.90 9.89 5.31
N ILE A 438 25.02 9.62 4.33
CA ILE A 438 23.57 9.68 4.56
C ILE A 438 23.11 8.43 5.32
N MET A 439 23.67 7.26 5.00
CA MET A 439 23.30 5.97 5.59
C MET A 439 23.75 5.81 7.05
N LYS A 440 24.94 6.30 7.40
CA LYS A 440 25.60 6.07 8.70
C LYS A 440 24.71 6.40 9.90
N PHE A 441 24.07 7.57 9.92
CA PHE A 441 23.23 7.95 11.07
C PHE A 441 21.97 7.07 11.21
N PRO A 442 21.13 6.86 10.17
CA PRO A 442 20.05 5.88 10.25
C PRO A 442 20.52 4.47 10.62
N SER A 443 21.67 4.03 10.11
CA SER A 443 22.28 2.76 10.47
C SER A 443 22.53 2.64 11.97
N GLN A 444 23.21 3.63 12.56
CA GLN A 444 23.53 3.67 13.98
C GLN A 444 22.27 3.71 14.85
N TRP A 445 21.31 4.58 14.53
CA TRP A 445 20.14 4.79 15.37
C TRP A 445 19.09 3.68 15.27
N PHE A 446 18.77 3.21 14.05
CA PHE A 446 17.65 2.29 13.81
C PHE A 446 18.10 0.83 13.62
N TYR A 447 19.35 0.60 13.21
CA TYR A 447 19.82 -0.71 12.76
C TYR A 447 21.12 -1.14 13.43
N ASN A 448 21.40 -0.64 14.64
CA ASN A 448 22.56 -0.99 15.47
C ASN A 448 23.93 -0.82 14.77
N GLY A 449 24.01 0.09 13.79
CA GLY A 449 25.23 0.32 13.00
C GLY A 449 25.57 -0.81 12.02
N GLU A 450 24.64 -1.73 11.73
CA GLU A 450 24.94 -2.90 10.90
C GLU A 450 24.89 -2.64 9.39
N LEU A 451 24.33 -1.52 8.93
CA LEU A 451 24.22 -1.23 7.50
C LEU A 451 25.56 -0.82 6.88
N GLN A 452 25.80 -1.28 5.65
CA GLN A 452 26.99 -1.02 4.86
C GLN A 452 26.60 -0.55 3.46
N ALA A 453 27.27 0.50 2.97
CA ALA A 453 27.08 0.98 1.61
C ALA A 453 27.80 0.06 0.62
N ALA A 454 27.12 -0.35 -0.45
CA ALA A 454 27.78 -1.07 -1.54
C ALA A 454 28.92 -0.22 -2.13
N PRO A 455 30.04 -0.82 -2.58
CA PRO A 455 31.20 -0.06 -3.05
C PRO A 455 30.88 0.95 -4.15
N GLU A 456 29.97 0.59 -5.06
CA GLU A 456 29.57 1.40 -6.23
C GLU A 456 28.82 2.68 -5.87
N ILE A 457 28.20 2.74 -4.70
CA ILE A 457 27.35 3.86 -4.27
C ILE A 457 27.91 4.59 -3.04
N ARG A 458 29.00 4.08 -2.47
CA ARG A 458 29.63 4.59 -1.24
C ARG A 458 29.90 6.10 -1.29
N TYR A 459 30.44 6.57 -2.40
CA TYR A 459 30.85 7.97 -2.63
C TYR A 459 30.06 8.64 -3.76
N ARG A 460 28.81 8.24 -4.00
CA ARG A 460 27.99 8.81 -5.08
C ARG A 460 27.63 10.29 -4.79
N GLY A 461 27.87 11.18 -5.75
CA GLY A 461 27.57 12.61 -5.60
C GLY A 461 27.16 13.25 -6.92
N ILE A 462 26.63 14.47 -6.84
CA ILE A 462 26.22 15.25 -8.02
C ILE A 462 27.29 16.27 -8.40
N LEU A 463 27.73 17.06 -7.43
CA LEU A 463 28.78 18.06 -7.60
C LEU A 463 30.10 17.54 -7.02
N ASP A 464 31.22 17.94 -7.62
CA ASP A 464 32.54 17.68 -7.06
C ASP A 464 32.66 18.39 -5.70
N TRP A 465 33.22 17.67 -4.71
CA TRP A 465 33.42 18.18 -3.34
C TRP A 465 32.14 18.65 -2.63
N ASP A 466 30.99 18.06 -2.96
CA ASP A 466 29.74 18.35 -2.27
C ASP A 466 29.63 17.60 -0.94
N THR A 467 29.00 18.22 0.06
CA THR A 467 28.68 17.55 1.32
C THR A 467 27.41 16.72 1.15
N PRO A 468 27.42 15.38 1.33
CA PRO A 468 26.25 14.54 1.05
C PRO A 468 25.04 14.83 1.93
N ILE A 469 25.26 15.35 3.14
CA ILE A 469 24.23 15.71 4.10
C ILE A 469 24.50 17.11 4.66
N ASN A 470 23.47 17.96 4.72
CA ASN A 470 23.57 19.30 5.29
C ASN A 470 22.34 19.65 6.13
N TRP A 471 22.54 20.42 7.20
CA TRP A 471 21.49 21.03 8.00
C TRP A 471 21.56 22.55 7.86
N ILE A 472 20.49 23.16 7.36
CA ILE A 472 20.35 24.62 7.31
C ILE A 472 19.58 25.03 8.56
N ASP A 473 20.33 25.56 9.52
CA ASP A 473 19.79 26.01 10.80
C ASP A 473 19.08 27.35 10.62
N THR A 474 17.82 27.42 11.08
CA THR A 474 17.01 28.63 11.04
C THR A 474 16.88 29.30 12.43
N SER A 475 17.66 28.86 13.44
CA SER A 475 17.58 29.42 14.79
C SER A 475 17.91 30.90 14.90
N ASP A 476 18.82 31.42 14.08
CA ASP A 476 19.13 32.85 14.04
C ASP A 476 18.16 33.65 13.15
N MET A 477 17.10 33.01 12.65
CA MET A 477 16.09 33.62 11.78
C MET A 477 14.77 33.79 12.56
N ASP A 478 14.11 34.94 12.43
CA ASP A 478 12.79 35.19 13.06
C ASP A 478 11.66 34.46 12.30
N PHE A 479 11.80 33.16 12.13
CA PHE A 479 10.86 32.29 11.43
C PHE A 479 9.84 31.73 12.42
N LYS A 480 8.55 31.89 12.12
CA LYS A 480 7.47 31.47 13.02
C LYS A 480 6.59 30.41 12.40
N GLU A 481 6.30 29.36 13.18
CA GLU A 481 5.30 28.37 12.82
C GLU A 481 3.88 28.93 13.05
N GLU A 482 2.98 28.67 12.10
CA GLU A 482 1.56 29.02 12.19
C GLU A 482 0.72 27.73 12.20
N PHE A 483 -0.38 27.71 12.95
CA PHE A 483 -1.34 26.61 12.94
C PHE A 483 -2.51 26.92 12.00
N ILE A 484 -2.76 26.06 10.99
CA ILE A 484 -3.84 26.24 10.00
C ILE A 484 -5.01 25.25 10.24
N GLY A 485 -5.16 24.78 11.48
CA GLY A 485 -6.24 23.88 11.88
C GLY A 485 -5.85 22.40 11.91
N GLU A 486 -6.67 21.60 12.58
CA GLU A 486 -6.36 20.21 12.94
C GLU A 486 -6.08 19.31 11.73
N THR A 487 -6.78 19.53 10.60
CA THR A 487 -6.62 18.67 9.41
C THR A 487 -5.38 18.99 8.57
N PHE A 488 -4.88 20.22 8.63
CA PHE A 488 -3.77 20.70 7.79
C PHE A 488 -2.46 20.84 8.59
N GLY A 489 -2.56 20.95 9.91
CA GLY A 489 -1.43 20.98 10.83
C GLY A 489 -0.78 22.36 10.89
N ARG A 490 0.56 22.37 10.90
CA ARG A 490 1.38 23.57 10.99
C ARG A 490 2.03 23.93 9.66
N ILE A 491 2.40 25.20 9.50
CA ILE A 491 3.14 25.73 8.35
C ILE A 491 4.22 26.68 8.84
N ASN A 492 5.31 26.80 8.09
CA ASN A 492 6.31 27.83 8.28
C ASN A 492 6.66 28.37 6.89
N LYS A 493 6.02 29.49 6.52
CA LYS A 493 6.13 30.06 5.17
C LYS A 493 7.55 30.56 4.88
N ALA A 494 8.22 31.14 5.90
CA ALA A 494 9.57 31.65 5.77
C ALA A 494 10.58 30.52 5.54
N GLU A 495 10.48 29.42 6.30
CA GLU A 495 11.28 28.21 6.08
C GLU A 495 11.03 27.61 4.69
N ALA A 496 9.76 27.56 4.23
CA ALA A 496 9.43 27.09 2.89
C ALA A 496 10.03 27.96 1.78
N ASP A 497 9.99 29.28 1.94
CA ASP A 497 10.55 30.21 0.96
C ASP A 497 12.09 30.13 0.93
N LEU A 498 12.75 29.95 2.09
CA LEU A 498 14.18 29.66 2.17
C LEU A 498 14.53 28.33 1.51
N LEU A 499 13.77 27.26 1.76
CA LEU A 499 13.97 25.96 1.11
C LEU A 499 13.96 26.10 -0.42
N LEU A 500 13.01 26.86 -0.97
CA LEU A 500 12.93 27.06 -2.41
C LEU A 500 14.07 27.94 -2.96
N GLN A 501 14.62 28.84 -2.16
CA GLN A 501 15.83 29.59 -2.52
C GLN A 501 17.04 28.67 -2.59
N GLU A 502 17.25 27.84 -1.57
CA GLU A 502 18.36 26.87 -1.51
C GLU A 502 18.26 25.81 -2.60
N LEU A 503 17.04 25.33 -2.88
CA LEU A 503 16.76 24.44 -4.00
C LEU A 503 17.19 25.06 -5.33
N LYS A 504 16.82 26.33 -5.59
CA LYS A 504 17.20 27.03 -6.83
C LYS A 504 18.71 27.22 -6.90
N ALA A 505 19.34 27.67 -5.83
CA ALA A 505 20.80 27.83 -5.77
C ALA A 505 21.53 26.51 -6.06
N TYR A 506 21.02 25.39 -5.54
CA TYR A 506 21.60 24.08 -5.82
C TYR A 506 21.38 23.63 -7.27
N ILE A 507 20.18 23.84 -7.84
CA ILE A 507 19.90 23.59 -9.27
C ILE A 507 20.83 24.44 -10.16
N ASP A 508 21.04 25.71 -9.81
CA ASP A 508 21.91 26.62 -10.55
C ASP A 508 23.38 26.16 -10.50
N ARG A 509 23.84 25.64 -9.36
CA ARG A 509 25.18 25.03 -9.21
C ARG A 509 25.36 23.77 -10.05
N ILE A 510 24.33 22.93 -10.18
CA ILE A 510 24.35 21.74 -11.05
C ILE A 510 24.37 22.15 -12.52
N GLY A 511 23.69 23.25 -12.84
CA GLY A 511 23.39 23.67 -14.20
C GLY A 511 22.12 23.00 -14.69
N GLY A 512 21.10 23.81 -15.01
CA GLY A 512 19.79 23.33 -15.44
C GLY A 512 19.79 22.38 -16.64
N LYS A 513 20.74 22.58 -17.58
CA LYS A 513 20.92 21.68 -18.72
C LYS A 513 21.32 20.27 -18.29
N ARG A 514 22.31 20.18 -17.38
CA ARG A 514 22.80 18.91 -16.84
C ARG A 514 21.69 18.17 -16.08
N MET A 515 20.92 18.89 -15.27
CA MET A 515 19.78 18.32 -14.54
C MET A 515 18.77 17.64 -15.48
N LEU A 516 18.48 18.24 -16.64
CA LEU A 516 17.55 17.68 -17.63
C LEU A 516 18.15 16.51 -18.41
N GLU A 517 19.43 16.62 -18.83
CA GLU A 517 20.12 15.59 -19.61
C GLU A 517 20.37 14.32 -18.79
N GLU A 518 20.83 14.46 -17.55
CA GLU A 518 21.08 13.35 -16.62
C GLU A 518 19.80 12.91 -15.88
N ARG A 519 18.69 13.64 -16.03
CA ARG A 519 17.40 13.43 -15.34
C ARG A 519 17.55 13.37 -13.81
N ILE A 520 18.36 14.25 -13.24
CA ILE A 520 18.56 14.35 -11.79
C ILE A 520 17.25 14.78 -11.14
N ASP A 521 16.69 13.93 -10.27
CA ASP A 521 15.40 14.17 -9.66
C ASP A 521 15.49 14.64 -8.20
N PHE A 522 14.47 15.39 -7.77
CA PHE A 522 14.41 16.05 -6.48
C PHE A 522 13.11 15.70 -5.75
N GLY A 523 13.23 15.43 -4.46
CA GLY A 523 12.11 15.29 -3.55
C GLY A 523 12.12 16.39 -2.49
N ILE A 524 10.98 17.01 -2.27
CA ILE A 524 10.76 17.99 -1.22
C ILE A 524 9.75 17.38 -0.25
N ILE A 525 10.21 17.08 0.95
CA ILE A 525 9.47 16.38 1.98
C ILE A 525 9.15 17.35 3.11
N SER A 526 7.92 17.32 3.59
CA SER A 526 7.58 17.96 4.87
C SER A 526 6.59 17.09 5.65
N PRO A 527 6.67 17.03 7.00
CA PRO A 527 5.71 16.27 7.80
C PRO A 527 4.29 16.83 7.73
N TYR A 528 4.12 18.10 7.37
CA TYR A 528 2.83 18.81 7.44
C TYR A 528 2.21 19.07 6.06
N LYS A 529 0.94 18.68 5.89
CA LYS A 529 0.20 18.85 4.64
C LYS A 529 0.07 20.32 4.22
N ALA A 530 -0.10 21.24 5.16
CA ALA A 530 -0.13 22.68 4.88
C ALA A 530 1.16 23.17 4.20
N GLN A 531 2.31 22.76 4.74
CA GLN A 531 3.63 23.09 4.19
C GLN A 531 3.81 22.51 2.78
N VAL A 532 3.46 21.24 2.59
CA VAL A 532 3.49 20.58 1.28
C VAL A 532 2.64 21.34 0.25
N GLN A 533 1.42 21.74 0.61
CA GLN A 533 0.55 22.48 -0.31
C GLN A 533 1.11 23.85 -0.66
N TYR A 534 1.67 24.56 0.33
CA TYR A 534 2.31 25.86 0.11
C TYR A 534 3.50 25.74 -0.85
N LEU A 535 4.39 24.78 -0.61
CA LEU A 535 5.55 24.49 -1.47
C LEU A 535 5.12 24.13 -2.89
N ARG A 536 4.11 23.25 -3.05
CA ARG A 536 3.54 22.89 -4.37
C ARG A 536 3.04 24.13 -5.12
N ASN A 537 2.29 25.00 -4.44
CA ASN A 537 1.74 26.21 -5.05
C ASN A 537 2.87 27.18 -5.48
N LYS A 538 3.89 27.37 -4.63
CA LYS A 538 5.05 28.23 -4.95
C LYS A 538 5.87 27.70 -6.13
N ILE A 539 6.08 26.38 -6.23
CA ILE A 539 6.76 25.77 -7.38
C ILE A 539 5.93 25.92 -8.67
N LYS A 540 4.60 25.74 -8.58
CA LYS A 540 3.67 25.97 -9.71
C LYS A 540 3.63 27.42 -10.16
N ALA A 541 3.79 28.37 -9.23
CA ALA A 541 3.86 29.80 -9.55
C ALA A 541 5.25 30.26 -10.05
N SER A 542 6.31 29.52 -9.72
CA SER A 542 7.68 29.90 -10.08
C SER A 542 7.96 29.66 -11.57
N GLY A 543 8.32 30.73 -12.27
CA GLY A 543 8.75 30.69 -13.67
C GLY A 543 10.09 29.99 -13.87
N SER A 544 11.06 30.21 -12.97
CA SER A 544 12.40 29.60 -13.06
C SER A 544 12.40 28.08 -12.84
N LEU A 545 11.47 27.56 -12.04
CA LEU A 545 11.32 26.12 -11.80
C LEU A 545 10.42 25.44 -12.84
N LYS A 546 9.76 26.20 -13.73
CA LYS A 546 8.84 25.65 -14.74
C LYS A 546 9.48 24.56 -15.62
N PRO A 547 10.74 24.68 -16.09
CA PRO A 547 11.38 23.65 -16.91
C PRO A 547 11.61 22.33 -16.18
N TYR A 548 11.73 22.35 -14.85
CA TYR A 548 12.16 21.19 -14.05
C TYR A 548 11.01 20.49 -13.33
N ARG A 549 9.75 20.94 -13.49
CA ARG A 549 8.61 20.45 -12.69
C ARG A 549 8.41 18.93 -12.73
N SER A 550 8.69 18.28 -13.85
CA SER A 550 8.61 16.82 -13.97
C SER A 550 9.65 16.07 -13.14
N LEU A 551 10.75 16.73 -12.77
CA LEU A 551 11.81 16.19 -11.91
C LEU A 551 11.65 16.60 -10.44
N LEU A 552 10.67 17.46 -10.11
CA LEU A 552 10.41 17.92 -8.74
C LEU A 552 9.16 17.21 -8.18
N THR A 553 9.33 16.45 -7.10
CA THR A 553 8.21 15.86 -6.37
C THR A 553 8.10 16.51 -4.99
N VAL A 554 6.92 17.01 -4.61
CA VAL A 554 6.66 17.54 -3.26
C VAL A 554 5.59 16.71 -2.59
N ASN A 555 5.84 16.16 -1.40
CA ASN A 555 4.87 15.33 -0.70
C ASN A 555 5.14 15.26 0.81
N THR A 556 4.22 14.64 1.56
CA THR A 556 4.48 14.28 2.95
C THR A 556 5.44 13.10 3.05
N VAL A 557 5.96 12.84 4.25
CA VAL A 557 6.79 11.65 4.52
C VAL A 557 6.07 10.37 4.09
N ASP A 558 4.82 10.21 4.51
CA ASP A 558 3.96 9.06 4.18
C ASP A 558 3.76 8.92 2.66
N GLY A 559 3.58 10.05 1.95
CA GLY A 559 3.42 10.07 0.49
C GLY A 559 4.69 9.74 -0.30
N PHE A 560 5.87 9.84 0.33
CA PHE A 560 7.15 9.38 -0.22
C PHE A 560 7.45 7.90 0.09
N GLN A 561 6.47 7.19 0.68
CA GLN A 561 6.46 5.76 0.96
C GLN A 561 7.07 4.94 -0.19
N GLY A 562 8.22 4.29 -0.03
CA GLY A 562 8.79 3.40 -1.06
C GLY A 562 9.40 4.10 -2.28
N GLN A 563 9.40 5.43 -2.32
CA GLN A 563 10.08 6.21 -3.36
C GLN A 563 11.54 6.50 -2.96
N GLU A 564 12.31 7.04 -3.91
CA GLU A 564 13.67 7.57 -3.72
C GLU A 564 13.93 8.70 -4.72
N ARG A 565 14.84 9.62 -4.41
CA ARG A 565 15.28 10.70 -5.29
C ARG A 565 16.78 10.90 -5.17
N ASP A 566 17.41 11.45 -6.19
CA ASP A 566 18.83 11.82 -6.19
C ASP A 566 19.12 12.86 -5.11
N VAL A 567 18.25 13.87 -5.01
CA VAL A 567 18.32 14.94 -4.01
C VAL A 567 17.04 15.01 -3.19
N ILE A 568 17.17 15.11 -1.86
CA ILE A 568 16.04 15.36 -0.96
C ILE A 568 16.26 16.65 -0.17
N PHE A 569 15.22 17.48 -0.14
CA PHE A 569 15.07 18.60 0.80
C PHE A 569 13.98 18.26 1.81
N ILE A 570 14.24 18.44 3.10
CA ILE A 570 13.28 18.23 4.19
C ILE A 570 13.00 19.57 4.86
N SER A 571 11.73 19.97 4.93
CA SER A 571 11.26 21.10 5.75
C SER A 571 10.59 20.58 7.01
N LEU A 572 11.21 20.82 8.17
CA LEU A 572 10.74 20.36 9.48
C LEU A 572 9.61 21.20 10.06
N VAL A 573 9.45 22.45 9.63
CA VAL A 573 8.38 23.40 9.99
C VAL A 573 8.43 23.91 11.44
N ARG A 574 8.86 23.07 12.38
CA ARG A 574 8.78 23.37 13.81
C ARG A 574 9.81 24.42 14.22
N ALA A 575 9.31 25.51 14.77
CA ALA A 575 10.10 26.60 15.35
C ALA A 575 9.32 27.22 16.53
N ASN A 576 9.71 26.89 17.76
CA ASN A 576 9.04 27.34 18.99
C ASN A 576 9.92 27.22 20.26
N GLU A 577 9.78 28.18 21.17
CA GLU A 577 10.54 28.24 22.43
C GLU A 577 10.25 27.06 23.39
N ASP A 578 9.14 26.34 23.22
CA ASP A 578 8.79 25.19 24.06
C ASP A 578 9.54 23.91 23.64
N GLY A 579 10.17 23.89 22.46
CA GLY A 579 10.79 22.71 21.85
C GLY A 579 9.80 21.57 21.59
N GLN A 580 8.54 21.93 21.35
CA GLN A 580 7.51 20.98 20.96
C GLN A 580 7.72 20.61 19.49
N ILE A 581 7.90 19.31 19.22
CA ILE A 581 8.08 18.81 17.86
C ILE A 581 6.83 18.09 17.31
N GLY A 582 5.91 17.69 18.19
CA GLY A 582 4.60 17.13 17.80
C GLY A 582 4.71 15.88 16.94
N PHE A 583 4.27 15.95 15.69
CA PHE A 583 4.23 14.83 14.74
C PHE A 583 5.63 14.25 14.42
N LEU A 584 6.67 15.05 14.62
CA LEU A 584 8.08 14.66 14.48
C LEU A 584 8.61 13.76 15.63
N ASN A 585 7.79 13.47 16.64
CA ASN A 585 8.14 12.48 17.68
C ASN A 585 8.17 11.04 17.14
N ASP A 586 7.49 10.76 16.03
CA ASP A 586 7.60 9.46 15.37
C ASP A 586 8.90 9.40 14.55
N LEU A 587 9.93 8.81 15.15
CA LEU A 587 11.25 8.72 14.53
C LEU A 587 11.28 7.83 13.29
N ARG A 588 10.31 6.92 13.12
CA ARG A 588 10.21 6.08 11.92
C ARG A 588 9.92 6.93 10.69
N ARG A 589 9.18 8.04 10.85
CA ARG A 589 8.98 9.04 9.78
C ARG A 589 10.27 9.72 9.38
N MET A 590 11.11 10.10 10.35
CA MET A 590 12.42 10.67 10.03
C MET A 590 13.36 9.66 9.39
N ASN A 591 13.36 8.41 9.84
CA ASN A 591 14.07 7.34 9.17
C ASN A 591 13.67 7.26 7.69
N VAL A 592 12.36 7.26 7.41
CA VAL A 592 11.83 7.25 6.04
C VAL A 592 12.30 8.48 5.27
N ALA A 593 12.11 9.69 5.80
CA ALA A 593 12.44 10.93 5.12
C ALA A 593 13.94 11.03 4.75
N ILE A 594 14.83 10.73 5.70
CA ILE A 594 16.29 10.73 5.49
C ILE A 594 16.69 9.71 4.42
N THR A 595 16.13 8.49 4.51
CA THR A 595 16.50 7.36 3.64
C THR A 595 15.88 7.38 2.25
N ARG A 596 15.22 8.49 1.88
CA ARG A 596 14.76 8.74 0.50
C ARG A 596 15.86 9.30 -0.39
N ALA A 597 16.91 9.90 0.17
CA ALA A 597 17.99 10.54 -0.58
C ALA A 597 19.01 9.52 -1.09
N ARG A 598 19.36 9.58 -2.37
CA ARG A 598 20.45 8.76 -2.93
C ARG A 598 21.80 9.45 -2.79
N MET A 599 21.91 10.71 -3.19
CA MET A 599 23.19 11.42 -3.32
C MET A 599 23.30 12.61 -2.37
N LYS A 600 22.24 13.42 -2.24
CA LYS A 600 22.26 14.65 -1.43
C LYS A 600 21.01 14.75 -0.55
N LEU A 601 21.22 15.07 0.72
CA LEU A 601 20.17 15.37 1.69
C LEU A 601 20.39 16.77 2.28
N VAL A 602 19.36 17.60 2.24
CA VAL A 602 19.33 18.92 2.89
C VAL A 602 18.15 18.95 3.85
N ILE A 603 18.42 19.21 5.13
CA ILE A 603 17.39 19.35 6.17
C ILE A 603 17.32 20.82 6.56
N LEU A 604 16.13 21.40 6.59
CA LEU A 604 15.86 22.75 7.04
C LEU A 604 14.97 22.71 8.29
N GLY A 605 15.36 23.46 9.30
CA GLY A 605 14.58 23.65 10.51
C GLY A 605 15.38 24.28 11.65
N GLU A 606 14.66 24.74 12.67
CA GLU A 606 15.23 25.42 13.82
C GLU A 606 15.96 24.43 14.75
N ALA A 607 17.29 24.49 14.80
CA ALA A 607 18.07 23.53 15.57
C ALA A 607 17.79 23.63 17.08
N GLU A 608 17.56 24.82 17.62
CA GLU A 608 17.24 25.01 19.04
C GLU A 608 15.97 24.27 19.48
N THR A 609 14.89 24.34 18.69
CA THR A 609 13.67 23.55 18.91
C THR A 609 13.97 22.05 18.86
N MET A 610 14.69 21.62 17.82
CA MET A 610 14.90 20.20 17.54
C MET A 610 15.87 19.53 18.53
N LYS A 611 16.91 20.24 18.98
CA LYS A 611 17.92 19.74 19.94
C LYS A 611 17.35 19.31 21.29
N ARG A 612 16.12 19.73 21.65
CA ARG A 612 15.43 19.24 22.86
C ARG A 612 15.15 17.75 22.82
N HIS A 613 15.03 17.17 21.62
CA HIS A 613 14.79 15.75 21.43
C HIS A 613 16.10 15.03 21.05
N LYS A 614 16.46 14.00 21.82
CA LYS A 614 17.75 13.28 21.72
C LYS A 614 18.15 12.88 20.29
N PHE A 615 17.21 12.30 19.53
CA PHE A 615 17.43 11.90 18.14
C PHE A 615 17.96 13.04 17.25
N TYR A 616 17.30 14.20 17.30
CA TYR A 616 17.68 15.31 16.43
C TYR A 616 18.95 15.99 16.91
N LYS A 617 19.19 16.04 18.23
CA LYS A 617 20.47 16.48 18.78
C LYS A 617 21.63 15.64 18.20
N GLU A 618 21.55 14.31 18.28
CA GLU A 618 22.59 13.44 17.75
C GLU A 618 22.69 13.51 16.21
N LEU A 619 21.57 13.68 15.49
CA LEU A 619 21.57 13.90 14.04
C LEU A 619 22.30 15.19 13.67
N ILE A 620 21.99 16.29 14.36
CA ILE A 620 22.62 17.59 14.13
C ILE A 620 24.12 17.50 14.45
N GLU A 621 24.49 16.94 15.60
CA GLU A 621 25.89 16.72 15.98
C GLU A 621 26.64 15.88 14.93
N TYR A 622 26.03 14.80 14.45
CA TYR A 622 26.58 13.97 13.38
C TYR A 622 26.82 14.77 12.10
N ILE A 623 25.85 15.57 11.66
CA ILE A 623 26.00 16.39 10.44
C ILE A 623 27.17 17.38 10.59
N HIS A 624 27.31 18.03 11.75
CA HIS A 624 28.41 18.95 12.04
C HIS A 624 29.80 18.30 12.02
N THR A 625 29.90 16.96 12.15
CA THR A 625 31.19 16.27 12.04
C THR A 625 31.61 15.98 10.59
N ILE A 626 30.72 16.24 9.62
CA ILE A 626 30.90 15.87 8.20
C ILE A 626 31.02 17.12 7.32
N THR A 627 30.25 18.17 7.64
CA THR A 627 30.44 19.55 7.14
C THR A 627 31.65 20.19 7.80
#